data_AF-A0ABD3X319-F1
#
_entry.id   AF-A0ABD3X319-F1
#
_cell.length_a   1.000
_cell.length_b   1.000
_cell.length_c   1.000
_cell.angle_alpha   90.00
_cell.angle_beta   90.00
_cell.angle_gamma   90.00
#
_symmetry.space_group_name_H-M   'P 1'
#
loop_
_entity.id
_entity.type
_entity.pdbx_description
1 polymer ?
#
loop_
_entity_poly.entity_id
_entity_poly.type
_entity_poly.pdbx_seq_one_letter_code
_entity_poly.pdbx_strand_id
1 'polypeptide(L)'
;MFNQMILSHQTRLKTHRGKKSRIRNILSNVWISVRRRSSNRLDHDVTNITIPIVDFEPEIFQHLMTYVHTGTVHIKPSTVVGLLNAAQVFGFSQLYRDSMNFAVSCISGQRSMEVMLASATHYYGFKSTRLLLKM
;
A
#
# COMPACT_ATOMS: atom_id res chain seq x y z
N MET A 1 15.35 -3.78 -3.77
CA MET A 1 14.77 -2.45 -3.51
C MET A 1 13.32 -2.51 -3.01
N PHE A 2 12.40 -3.18 -3.71
CA PHE A 2 10.98 -3.25 -3.31
C PHE A 2 10.74 -3.84 -1.89
N ASN A 3 11.44 -4.93 -1.53
CA ASN A 3 11.33 -5.51 -0.18
C ASN A 3 11.77 -4.55 0.93
N GLN A 4 12.84 -3.76 0.71
CA GLN A 4 13.27 -2.76 1.69
C GLN A 4 12.25 -1.63 1.84
N MET A 5 11.53 -1.29 0.77
CA MET A 5 10.47 -0.29 0.78
C MET A 5 9.27 -0.76 1.62
N ILE A 6 8.81 -2.02 1.44
CA ILE A 6 7.77 -2.63 2.29
C ILE A 6 8.19 -2.62 3.77
N LEU A 7 9.43 -3.04 4.05
CA LEU A 7 9.95 -3.10 5.42
C LEU A 7 10.04 -1.69 6.06
N SER A 8 10.38 -0.67 5.28
CA SER A 8 10.43 0.72 5.75
C SER A 8 9.04 1.33 6.04
N HIS A 9 8.01 0.89 5.33
CA HIS A 9 6.64 1.32 5.61
C HIS A 9 6.13 0.72 6.93
N GLN A 10 6.41 -0.56 7.17
CA GLN A 10 6.03 -1.24 8.43
C GLN A 10 6.70 -0.62 9.67
N THR A 11 7.91 -0.07 9.55
CA THR A 11 8.57 0.64 10.66
C THR A 11 7.99 2.03 10.90
N ARG A 12 7.56 2.75 9.85
CA ARG A 12 6.90 4.07 9.98
C ARG A 12 5.53 4.00 10.64
N LEU A 13 4.82 2.88 10.53
CA LEU A 13 3.59 2.64 11.31
C LEU A 13 3.83 2.50 12.82
N LYS A 14 5.07 2.25 13.27
CA LYS A 14 5.43 2.13 14.70
C LYS A 14 5.48 3.48 15.43
N THR A 15 5.74 4.59 14.73
CA THR A 15 5.92 5.92 15.35
C THR A 15 4.63 6.74 15.46
N HIS A 16 3.57 6.38 14.74
CA HIS A 16 2.37 7.21 14.67
C HIS A 16 1.07 6.40 14.79
N ARG A 17 0.77 5.91 16.01
CA ARG A 17 -0.62 5.76 16.53
C ARG A 17 -0.62 5.21 17.95
N GLY A 18 -0.82 6.10 18.90
CA GLY A 18 -1.44 5.76 20.17
C GLY A 18 -2.89 5.32 19.92
N LYS A 19 -3.11 4.00 19.85
CA LYS A 19 -4.35 3.30 20.25
C LYS A 19 -4.01 1.82 20.38
N LYS A 20 -3.89 1.38 21.64
CA LYS A 20 -3.54 0.01 22.05
C LYS A 20 -4.63 -0.96 21.61
N SER A 21 -4.29 -1.97 20.80
CA SER A 21 -5.14 -3.16 20.62
C SER A 21 -4.28 -4.36 20.25
N ARG A 22 -4.43 -5.45 21.02
CA ARG A 22 -4.07 -6.89 20.88
C ARG A 22 -2.93 -7.38 19.95
N ILE A 23 -2.65 -6.69 18.85
CA ILE A 23 -1.64 -7.00 17.81
C ILE A 23 -0.20 -6.99 18.36
N ARG A 24 0.04 -6.23 19.44
CA ARG A 24 1.39 -6.00 19.99
C ARG A 24 2.07 -7.28 20.50
N ASN A 25 1.31 -8.23 21.05
CA ASN A 25 1.86 -9.46 21.63
C ASN A 25 2.18 -10.52 20.57
N ILE A 26 1.51 -10.49 19.42
CA ILE A 26 1.76 -11.43 18.33
C ILE A 26 3.00 -10.99 17.54
N LEU A 27 3.12 -9.71 17.23
CA LEU A 27 4.26 -9.18 16.46
C LEU A 27 5.56 -9.08 17.27
N SER A 28 5.50 -8.89 18.59
CA SER A 28 6.70 -8.93 19.44
C SER A 28 7.36 -10.31 19.43
N ASN A 29 6.55 -11.37 19.44
CA ASN A 29 7.04 -12.75 19.52
C ASN A 29 7.67 -13.20 18.19
N VAL A 30 7.15 -12.71 17.06
CA VAL A 30 7.76 -12.90 15.72
C VAL A 30 9.10 -12.15 15.62
N TRP A 31 9.17 -10.91 16.08
CA TRP A 31 10.41 -10.11 16.06
C TRP A 31 11.55 -10.71 16.89
N ILE A 32 11.25 -11.27 18.06
CA ILE A 32 12.25 -11.92 18.93
C ILE A 32 12.78 -13.21 18.28
N SER A 33 11.93 -13.92 17.53
CA SER A 33 12.30 -15.17 16.85
C SER A 33 13.17 -14.92 15.61
N VAL A 34 12.95 -13.83 14.88
CA VAL A 34 13.75 -13.44 13.71
C VAL A 34 15.17 -12.98 14.11
N ARG A 35 15.34 -12.34 15.28
CA ARG A 35 16.65 -11.81 15.71
C ARG A 35 17.59 -12.88 16.30
N ARG A 36 17.08 -13.99 16.84
CA ARG A 36 17.90 -15.04 17.49
C ARG A 36 18.47 -16.11 16.55
N ARG A 37 18.06 -16.15 15.28
CA ARG A 37 18.55 -17.16 14.30
C ARG A 37 19.80 -16.74 13.53
N SER A 38 20.40 -15.59 13.83
CA SER A 38 21.53 -15.07 13.07
C SER A 38 22.91 -15.55 13.53
N SER A 39 22.99 -16.60 14.36
CA SER A 39 24.25 -17.23 14.75
C SER A 39 24.11 -18.75 14.63
N ASN A 40 24.88 -19.31 13.70
CA ASN A 40 25.02 -20.72 13.34
C ASN A 40 23.86 -21.37 12.57
N ARG A 41 23.94 -21.32 11.23
CA ARG A 41 24.22 -22.49 10.36
C ARG A 41 24.08 -22.11 8.89
N LEU A 42 25.09 -22.50 8.11
CA LEU A 42 25.04 -22.61 6.66
C LEU A 42 24.14 -23.80 6.32
N ASP A 43 22.94 -23.53 5.84
CA ASP A 43 22.15 -24.49 5.06
C ASP A 43 21.44 -23.67 3.98
N HIS A 44 21.83 -23.92 2.73
CA HIS A 44 21.28 -23.24 1.56
C HIS A 44 20.00 -23.97 1.11
N ASP A 45 19.01 -24.05 1.99
CA ASP A 45 17.64 -24.34 1.59
C ASP A 45 16.99 -22.99 1.30
N VAL A 46 16.49 -22.77 0.08
CA VAL A 46 15.89 -21.49 -0.31
C VAL A 46 14.59 -21.33 0.47
N THR A 47 14.69 -20.79 1.69
CA THR A 47 13.54 -20.52 2.56
C THR A 47 12.74 -19.39 1.94
N ASN A 48 11.78 -19.72 1.08
CA ASN A 48 10.82 -18.78 0.55
C ASN A 48 10.18 -18.00 1.69
N ILE A 49 10.26 -16.67 1.64
CA ILE A 49 9.61 -15.79 2.62
C ILE A 49 8.32 -15.28 1.99
N THR A 50 7.18 -15.65 2.58
CA THR A 50 5.86 -15.16 2.16
C THR A 50 5.55 -13.84 2.85
N ILE A 51 5.30 -12.79 2.08
CA ILE A 51 4.89 -11.46 2.58
C ILE A 51 3.43 -11.22 2.17
N PRO A 52 2.48 -11.27 3.11
CA PRO A 52 1.07 -11.03 2.79
C PRO A 52 0.81 -9.53 2.56
N ILE A 53 0.07 -9.22 1.51
CA ILE A 53 -0.43 -7.87 1.21
C ILE A 53 -1.95 -7.95 1.28
N VAL A 54 -2.52 -7.34 2.32
CA VAL A 54 -3.96 -7.46 2.65
C VAL A 54 -4.73 -6.15 2.48
N ASP A 55 -4.01 -5.04 2.33
CA ASP A 55 -4.59 -3.69 2.34
C ASP A 55 -5.11 -3.25 0.97
N PHE A 56 -4.79 -4.00 -0.09
CA PHE A 56 -5.09 -3.65 -1.48
C PHE A 56 -5.60 -4.85 -2.26
N GLU A 57 -6.47 -4.59 -3.23
CA GLU A 57 -6.93 -5.61 -4.17
C GLU A 57 -5.77 -6.13 -5.03
N PRO A 58 -5.82 -7.39 -5.49
CA PRO A 58 -4.78 -7.97 -6.34
C PRO A 58 -4.50 -7.15 -7.60
N GLU A 59 -5.53 -6.56 -8.21
CA GLU A 59 -5.40 -5.69 -9.39
C GLU A 59 -4.57 -4.43 -9.10
N ILE A 60 -4.77 -3.79 -7.93
CA ILE A 60 -3.99 -2.62 -7.53
C ILE A 60 -2.53 -3.00 -7.31
N PHE A 61 -2.29 -4.15 -6.69
CA PHE A 61 -0.93 -4.65 -6.50
C PHE A 61 -0.22 -4.96 -7.83
N GLN A 62 -0.91 -5.59 -8.78
CA GLN A 62 -0.36 -5.82 -10.12
C GLN A 62 0.02 -4.50 -10.80
N HIS A 63 -0.85 -3.49 -10.75
CA HIS A 63 -0.55 -2.17 -11.30
C HIS A 63 0.68 -1.52 -10.66
N LEU A 64 0.86 -1.64 -9.34
CA LEU A 64 2.09 -1.17 -8.68
C LEU A 64 3.32 -1.93 -9.18
N MET A 65 3.23 -3.24 -9.35
CA MET A 65 4.35 -4.05 -9.82
C MET A 65 4.71 -3.67 -11.26
N THR A 66 3.72 -3.49 -12.13
CA THR A 66 3.93 -2.95 -13.47
C THR A 66 4.64 -1.60 -13.41
N TYR A 67 4.15 -0.65 -12.61
CA TYR A 67 4.79 0.66 -12.46
C TYR A 67 6.24 0.56 -11.99
N VAL A 68 6.53 -0.31 -11.03
CA VAL A 68 7.89 -0.54 -10.52
C VAL A 68 8.82 -1.10 -11.60
N HIS A 69 8.32 -1.97 -12.48
CA HIS A 69 9.12 -2.62 -13.50
C HIS A 69 9.26 -1.80 -14.79
N THR A 70 8.25 -1.02 -15.17
CA THR A 70 8.21 -0.32 -16.46
C THR A 70 8.27 1.20 -16.33
N GLY A 71 8.12 1.75 -15.13
CA GLY A 71 7.96 3.18 -14.88
C GLY A 71 6.60 3.74 -15.32
N THR A 72 5.67 2.90 -15.81
CA THR A 72 4.39 3.34 -16.39
C THR A 72 3.24 2.44 -15.95
N VAL A 73 2.05 3.02 -15.83
CA VAL A 73 0.82 2.27 -15.50
C VAL A 73 -0.39 2.98 -16.06
N HIS A 74 -1.41 2.22 -16.47
CA HIS A 74 -2.67 2.76 -16.94
C HIS A 74 -3.66 2.92 -15.77
N ILE A 75 -4.07 4.15 -15.48
CA ILE A 75 -4.97 4.47 -14.38
C ILE A 75 -6.40 4.51 -14.91
N LYS A 76 -7.32 3.77 -14.25
CA LYS A 76 -8.75 3.74 -14.59
C LYS A 76 -9.57 4.39 -13.47
N PRO A 77 -10.78 4.91 -13.74
CA PRO A 77 -11.64 5.46 -12.68
C PRO A 77 -11.95 4.47 -11.56
N SER A 78 -12.07 3.18 -11.88
CA SER A 78 -12.32 2.11 -10.89
C SER A 78 -11.10 1.79 -10.01
N THR A 79 -9.89 2.10 -10.46
CA THR A 79 -8.65 1.71 -9.76
C THR A 79 -7.88 2.90 -9.19
N VAL A 80 -8.23 4.13 -9.58
CA VAL A 80 -7.50 5.34 -9.19
C VAL A 80 -7.42 5.53 -7.68
N VAL A 81 -8.48 5.26 -6.93
CA VAL A 81 -8.45 5.46 -5.48
C VAL A 81 -7.54 4.43 -4.81
N GLY A 82 -7.58 3.18 -5.25
CA GLY A 82 -6.65 2.14 -4.78
C GLY A 82 -5.20 2.52 -5.08
N LEU A 83 -4.91 2.95 -6.31
CA LEU A 83 -3.58 3.37 -6.74
C LEU A 83 -3.08 4.61 -6.00
N LEU A 84 -3.95 5.60 -5.78
CA LEU A 84 -3.66 6.80 -4.99
C LEU A 84 -3.20 6.42 -3.58
N ASN A 85 -3.94 5.55 -2.90
CA ASN A 85 -3.61 5.15 -1.54
C ASN A 85 -2.37 4.26 -1.48
N ALA A 86 -2.23 3.34 -2.43
CA ALA A 86 -1.05 2.50 -2.53
C ALA A 86 0.21 3.31 -2.80
N ALA A 87 0.16 4.26 -3.73
CA ALA A 87 1.27 5.14 -4.03
C ALA A 87 1.70 5.96 -2.80
N GLN A 88 0.74 6.42 -1.99
CA GLN A 88 1.04 7.09 -0.72
C GLN A 88 1.70 6.14 0.29
N VAL A 89 1.15 4.94 0.47
CA VAL A 89 1.66 3.93 1.40
C VAL A 89 3.07 3.51 1.03
N PHE A 90 3.30 3.18 -0.23
CA PHE A 90 4.59 2.68 -0.69
C PHE A 90 5.60 3.78 -1.02
N GLY A 91 5.20 5.05 -1.05
CA GLY A 91 6.10 6.20 -1.24
C GLY A 91 6.38 6.57 -2.70
N PHE A 92 5.53 6.14 -3.64
CA PHE A 92 5.62 6.52 -5.05
C PHE A 92 5.05 7.93 -5.28
N SER A 93 5.84 8.95 -4.99
CA SER A 93 5.39 10.35 -4.99
C SER A 93 4.88 10.85 -6.35
N GLN A 94 5.49 10.40 -7.45
CA GLN A 94 5.06 10.76 -8.81
C GLN A 94 3.72 10.09 -9.14
N LEU A 95 3.61 8.77 -8.96
CA LEU A 95 2.37 8.03 -9.15
C LEU A 95 1.23 8.58 -8.27
N TYR A 96 1.52 8.98 -7.03
CA TYR A 96 0.55 9.59 -6.14
C TYR A 96 -0.03 10.89 -6.72
N ARG A 97 0.83 11.79 -7.20
CA ARG A 97 0.43 13.05 -7.83
C ARG A 97 -0.41 12.81 -9.09
N ASP A 98 0.04 11.91 -9.96
CA ASP A 98 -0.66 11.62 -11.21
C ASP A 98 -2.02 10.97 -10.95
N SER A 99 -2.09 10.06 -9.99
CA SER A 99 -3.35 9.45 -9.53
C SER A 99 -4.29 10.49 -8.91
N MET A 100 -3.77 11.44 -8.13
CA MET A 100 -4.58 12.52 -7.54
C MET A 100 -5.17 13.42 -8.63
N ASN A 101 -4.35 13.84 -9.59
CA ASN A 101 -4.80 14.68 -10.70
C ASN A 101 -5.90 13.98 -11.51
N PHE A 102 -5.74 12.68 -11.76
CA PHE A 102 -6.76 11.89 -12.46
C PHE A 102 -8.03 11.68 -11.61
N ALA A 103 -7.90 11.52 -10.29
CA ALA A 103 -9.07 11.43 -9.40
C ALA A 103 -9.88 12.73 -9.40
N VAL A 104 -9.20 13.89 -9.35
CA VAL A 104 -9.85 15.20 -9.45
C VAL A 104 -10.54 15.38 -10.81
N SER A 105 -9.91 14.95 -11.91
CA SER A 105 -10.57 15.02 -13.23
C SER A 105 -11.79 14.11 -13.34
N CYS A 106 -11.83 12.99 -12.62
CA CYS A 106 -13.01 12.13 -12.55
C CYS A 106 -14.19 12.82 -11.85
N ILE A 107 -13.95 13.65 -10.84
CA ILE A 107 -14.99 14.43 -10.16
C ILE A 107 -15.63 15.41 -11.16
N SER A 108 -14.81 16.04 -12.02
CA SER A 108 -15.31 16.94 -13.06
C SER A 108 -16.09 16.21 -14.18
N GLY A 109 -15.80 14.93 -14.42
CA GLY A 109 -16.29 14.16 -15.58
C GLY A 109 -17.68 13.53 -15.46
N GLN A 110 -18.39 13.72 -14.34
CA GLN A 110 -19.71 13.13 -13.97
C GLN A 110 -19.79 11.59 -14.08
N ARG A 111 -19.67 11.01 -15.29
CA ARG A 111 -19.76 9.56 -15.54
C ARG A 111 -18.65 8.75 -14.87
N SER A 112 -17.44 9.30 -14.75
CA SER A 112 -16.32 8.66 -14.07
C SER A 112 -16.36 8.83 -12.55
N MET A 113 -17.11 9.81 -12.04
CA MET A 113 -17.26 10.08 -10.62
C MET A 113 -17.94 8.92 -9.89
N GLU A 114 -19.03 8.36 -10.44
CA GLU A 114 -19.76 7.25 -9.81
C GLU A 114 -18.89 6.00 -9.65
N VAL A 115 -18.15 5.65 -10.70
CA VAL A 115 -17.22 4.50 -10.71
C VAL A 115 -16.09 4.72 -9.70
N MET A 116 -15.54 5.94 -9.66
CA MET A 116 -14.52 6.31 -8.69
C MET A 116 -15.05 6.25 -7.25
N LEU A 117 -16.26 6.77 -6.99
CA LEU A 117 -16.89 6.77 -5.67
C LEU A 117 -17.12 5.36 -5.15
N ALA A 118 -17.55 4.43 -6.02
CA ALA A 118 -17.67 3.02 -5.65
C ALA A 118 -16.33 2.47 -5.13
N SER A 119 -15.21 2.73 -5.82
CA SER A 119 -13.87 2.34 -5.34
C SER A 119 -13.47 3.07 -4.05
N ALA A 120 -13.88 4.33 -3.86
CA ALA A 120 -13.55 5.11 -2.68
C ALA A 120 -14.14 4.55 -1.39
N THR A 121 -15.29 3.88 -1.45
CA THR A 121 -15.90 3.22 -0.30
C THR A 121 -14.99 2.13 0.29
N HIS A 122 -14.32 1.35 -0.56
CA HIS A 122 -13.36 0.31 -0.15
C HIS A 122 -12.13 0.89 0.57
N TYR A 123 -11.73 2.11 0.21
CA TYR A 123 -10.53 2.75 0.73
C TYR A 123 -10.82 3.91 1.71
N TYR A 124 -12.01 3.98 2.31
CA TYR A 124 -12.39 5.08 3.21
C TYR A 124 -11.46 5.21 4.44
N GLY A 125 -10.86 4.10 4.88
CA GLY A 125 -9.90 4.05 5.98
C GLY A 125 -8.61 4.85 5.74
N PHE A 126 -8.28 5.16 4.47
CA PHE A 126 -7.05 5.84 4.10
C PHE A 126 -7.17 7.37 4.17
N LYS A 127 -6.05 8.04 4.51
CA LYS A 127 -6.01 9.50 4.63
C LYS A 127 -6.28 10.18 3.29
N SER A 128 -5.69 9.68 2.20
CA SER A 128 -5.84 10.30 0.88
C SER A 128 -7.26 10.21 0.35
N THR A 129 -7.94 9.08 0.52
CA THR A 129 -9.38 8.97 0.21
C THR A 129 -10.21 10.01 0.94
N ARG A 130 -10.02 10.17 2.25
CA ARG A 130 -10.78 11.15 3.03
C ARG A 130 -10.48 12.60 2.66
N LEU A 131 -9.28 12.88 2.14
CA LEU A 131 -8.94 14.21 1.63
C LEU A 131 -9.63 14.43 0.28
N LEU A 132 -9.56 13.45 -0.63
CA LEU A 132 -10.20 13.50 -1.94
C LEU A 132 -11.72 13.74 -1.84
N LEU A 133 -12.41 13.07 -0.91
CA LEU A 133 -13.86 13.21 -0.72
C LEU A 133 -14.28 14.52 -0.02
N LYS A 134 -13.34 15.34 0.43
CA LYS A 134 -13.60 16.64 1.07
C LYS A 134 -13.34 17.83 0.15
N MET A 135 -12.85 17.58 -1.06
CA MET A 135 -12.62 18.59 -2.10
C MET A 135 -13.94 18.94 -2.77
#